data_AF-A0A1F3C9G1-F1
#
_entry.id   AF-A0A1F3C9G1-F1
#
_cell.length_a   1.000
_cell.length_b   1.000
_cell.length_c   1.000
_cell.angle_alpha   90.00
_cell.angle_beta   90.00
_cell.angle_gamma   90.00
#
_symmetry.space_group_name_H-M   'P 1'
#
loop_
_entity.id
_entity.type
_entity.pdbx_description
1 polymer ?
#
loop_
_entity_poly.entity_id
_entity_poly.type
_entity_poly.pdbx_seq_one_letter_code
_entity_poly.pdbx_strand_id
1 'polypeptide(L)'
;MFNSCVNSEKDSEHVKKRELSKETIAVGIYKTCNPDPVNIKNIIEALRIDGGIVAVTLTDKDILKTELENIDVLLFPGLGKGESNDSVDERVREIIRRFVIVRGKGTIGICSGNNMLTTNSECKTLSLIGFESIKLVAGDDSKGLFKFKLTSDGEKIFPELRNIENSFIDYHGGFNFDTTGNANPDLKIIGQKAGSEPINHFFITSTIGKGRVFLSTGHPESTPGMRWMLPRMVRWVVGHEFGLYEANVLRPDYFKDEINYTDKYFTQFDSLIIQLNDKKTDNILDAINKLQENYPWLAAEKISGLLKGKDSEIRIRAAKYLSEVEYTAAIDDLEKVIHKERRKKIKDQLKNYLFALEMMIEQNSSME
;
A
#
# COMPACT_ATOMS: atom_id res chain seq x y z
N MET A 1 -25.04 52.80 -35.02
CA MET A 1 -23.99 51.87 -35.48
C MET A 1 -23.10 51.55 -34.28
N PHE A 2 -22.76 50.26 -34.14
CA PHE A 2 -21.97 49.59 -33.09
C PHE A 2 -22.72 49.16 -31.82
N ASN A 3 -23.28 47.95 -31.93
CA ASN A 3 -23.39 46.95 -30.86
C ASN A 3 -22.01 46.34 -30.59
N SER A 4 -21.65 46.14 -29.32
CA SER A 4 -20.87 44.99 -28.83
C SER A 4 -21.04 44.91 -27.31
N CYS A 5 -21.94 44.07 -26.84
CA CYS A 5 -21.66 42.71 -26.34
C CYS A 5 -20.83 42.69 -25.04
N VAL A 6 -21.58 42.67 -23.93
CA VAL A 6 -21.15 42.21 -22.61
C VAL A 6 -20.84 40.72 -22.71
N ASN A 7 -19.57 40.33 -22.51
CA ASN A 7 -19.19 38.92 -22.38
C ASN A 7 -19.26 38.54 -20.91
N SER A 8 -20.17 37.62 -20.62
CA SER A 8 -20.30 36.89 -19.36
C SER A 8 -19.02 36.11 -19.06
N GLU A 9 -18.45 36.38 -17.89
CA GLU A 9 -17.41 35.57 -17.27
C GLU A 9 -17.92 34.13 -17.11
N LYS A 10 -17.21 33.19 -17.75
CA LYS A 10 -17.33 31.77 -17.47
C LYS A 10 -16.54 31.51 -16.18
N ASP A 11 -17.25 31.08 -15.14
CA ASP A 11 -16.65 30.43 -13.98
C ASP A 11 -15.75 29.27 -14.45
N SER A 12 -14.45 29.51 -14.44
CA SER A 12 -13.47 28.42 -14.45
C SER A 12 -13.45 27.87 -13.03
N GLU A 13 -13.86 26.60 -12.87
CA GLU A 13 -13.64 25.82 -11.66
C GLU A 13 -12.14 25.87 -11.30
N HIS A 14 -11.79 26.79 -10.40
CA HIS A 14 -10.47 26.84 -9.82
C HIS A 14 -10.29 25.59 -8.97
N VAL A 15 -9.30 24.78 -9.33
CA VAL A 15 -8.70 23.74 -8.48
C VAL A 15 -8.60 24.31 -7.07
N LYS A 16 -9.40 23.78 -6.14
CA LYS A 16 -9.35 24.18 -4.73
C LYS A 16 -7.90 24.04 -4.27
N LYS A 17 -7.25 25.16 -4.02
CA LYS A 17 -5.90 25.22 -3.46
C LYS A 17 -6.02 24.67 -2.04
N ARG A 18 -5.62 23.41 -1.85
CA ARG A 18 -5.65 22.71 -0.56
C ARG A 18 -4.74 23.48 0.41
N GLU A 19 -5.32 24.16 1.40
CA GLU A 19 -4.56 24.69 2.52
C GLU A 19 -4.12 23.50 3.38
N LEU A 20 -2.82 23.19 3.34
CA LEU A 20 -2.23 22.14 4.16
C LEU A 20 -2.30 22.58 5.62
N SER A 21 -2.98 21.81 6.47
CA SER A 21 -2.96 22.05 7.92
C SER A 21 -1.54 21.79 8.47
N LYS A 22 -1.22 22.40 9.62
CA LYS A 22 0.05 22.20 10.35
C LYS A 22 0.35 20.74 10.74
N GLU A 23 -0.60 19.82 10.53
CA GLU A 23 -0.51 18.41 10.92
C GLU A 23 -0.25 17.45 9.74
N THR A 24 -0.01 17.98 8.55
CA THR A 24 0.25 17.14 7.38
C THR A 24 1.59 16.40 7.52
N ILE A 25 1.58 15.08 7.35
CA ILE A 25 2.78 14.23 7.31
C ILE A 25 3.23 14.05 5.86
N ALA A 26 4.44 14.50 5.53
CA ALA A 26 5.02 14.31 4.20
C ALA A 26 5.77 12.97 4.10
N VAL A 27 5.30 12.08 3.23
CA VAL A 27 5.90 10.77 2.99
C VAL A 27 6.62 10.75 1.64
N GLY A 28 7.93 10.54 1.67
CA GLY A 28 8.73 10.27 0.49
C GLY A 28 8.78 8.77 0.20
N ILE A 29 8.36 8.35 -0.98
CA ILE A 29 8.47 6.96 -1.47
C ILE A 29 9.72 6.88 -2.34
N TYR A 30 10.71 6.13 -1.87
CA TYR A 30 11.98 6.00 -2.57
C TYR A 30 11.84 5.13 -3.83
N LYS A 31 12.27 5.68 -4.98
CA LYS A 31 12.27 5.00 -6.27
C LYS A 31 13.70 4.61 -6.63
N THR A 32 13.96 3.31 -6.57
CA THR A 32 15.14 2.64 -7.13
C THR A 32 15.21 2.78 -8.65
N CYS A 33 16.30 2.31 -9.26
CA CYS A 33 16.38 2.18 -10.71
C CYS A 33 15.36 1.14 -11.21
N ASN A 34 14.42 1.56 -12.06
CA ASN A 34 13.31 0.75 -12.61
C ASN A 34 12.29 0.25 -11.58
N PRO A 35 11.65 1.15 -10.80
CA PRO A 35 10.74 0.74 -9.76
C PRO A 35 9.46 0.13 -10.35
N ASP A 36 8.95 -0.93 -9.73
CA ASP A 36 7.65 -1.49 -10.07
C ASP A 36 6.55 -0.43 -9.86
N PRO A 37 5.91 0.06 -10.94
CA PRO A 37 4.90 1.11 -10.83
C PRO A 37 3.65 0.64 -10.05
N VAL A 38 3.37 -0.67 -10.02
CA VAL A 38 2.22 -1.22 -9.29
C VAL A 38 2.45 -1.09 -7.79
N ASN A 39 3.64 -1.43 -7.29
CA ASN A 39 3.98 -1.30 -5.87
C ASN A 39 3.90 0.15 -5.41
N ILE A 40 4.47 1.08 -6.20
CA ILE A 40 4.40 2.52 -5.90
C ILE A 40 2.95 3.00 -5.88
N LYS A 41 2.12 2.58 -6.84
CA LYS A 41 0.70 2.94 -6.88
C LYS A 41 -0.04 2.43 -5.66
N ASN A 42 0.14 1.17 -5.28
CA ASN A 42 -0.55 0.57 -4.13
C ASN A 42 -0.19 1.29 -2.83
N ILE A 43 1.09 1.66 -2.64
CA ILE A 43 1.54 2.47 -1.50
C ILE A 43 0.85 3.84 -1.50
N ILE A 44 0.90 4.59 -2.61
CA ILE A 44 0.27 5.92 -2.69
C ILE A 44 -1.22 5.80 -2.34
N GLU A 45 -1.91 4.83 -2.94
CA GLU A 45 -3.35 4.64 -2.73
C GLU A 45 -3.70 4.20 -1.31
N ALA A 46 -2.86 3.40 -0.65
CA ALA A 46 -3.06 3.04 0.75
C ALA A 46 -2.77 4.22 1.69
N LEU A 47 -1.77 5.04 1.40
CA LEU A 47 -1.49 6.26 2.16
C LEU A 47 -2.62 7.30 2.02
N ARG A 48 -3.27 7.37 0.86
CA ARG A 48 -4.42 8.25 0.60
C ARG A 48 -5.64 7.94 1.47
N ILE A 49 -5.70 6.80 2.15
CA ILE A 49 -6.74 6.51 3.14
C ILE A 49 -6.74 7.59 4.24
N ASP A 50 -5.56 8.08 4.63
CA ASP A 50 -5.43 9.13 5.63
C ASP A 50 -5.14 10.48 4.95
N GLY A 51 -6.09 11.40 5.02
CA GLY A 51 -6.01 12.72 4.41
C GLY A 51 -5.06 13.70 5.10
N GLY A 52 -4.52 13.33 6.28
CA GLY A 52 -3.39 14.00 6.92
C GLY A 52 -2.04 13.57 6.36
N ILE A 53 -1.98 12.65 5.39
CA ILE A 53 -0.75 12.18 4.76
C ILE A 53 -0.68 12.65 3.30
N VAL A 54 0.48 13.19 2.91
CA VAL A 54 0.79 13.52 1.53
C VAL A 54 2.00 12.71 1.08
N ALA A 55 1.82 11.92 0.03
CA ALA A 55 2.87 11.08 -0.53
C ALA A 55 3.49 11.71 -1.78
N VAL A 56 4.82 11.68 -1.87
CA VAL A 56 5.59 12.05 -3.07
C VAL A 56 6.60 10.96 -3.38
N THR A 57 6.96 10.80 -4.65
CA THR A 57 8.04 9.88 -5.01
C THR A 57 9.37 10.60 -5.08
N LEU A 58 10.45 9.96 -4.63
CA LEU A 58 11.79 10.53 -4.58
C LEU A 58 12.79 9.63 -5.31
N THR A 59 13.63 10.24 -6.13
CA THR A 59 14.82 9.61 -6.73
C THR A 59 16.09 10.05 -6.00
N ASP A 60 17.23 9.42 -6.30
CA ASP A 60 18.55 9.88 -5.81
C ASP A 60 18.81 11.36 -6.09
N LYS A 61 18.40 11.86 -7.27
CA LYS A 61 18.57 13.26 -7.63
C LYS A 61 17.76 14.18 -6.72
N ASP A 62 16.54 13.77 -6.36
CA ASP A 62 15.69 14.53 -5.45
C ASP A 62 16.26 14.56 -4.04
N ILE A 63 16.77 13.41 -3.56
CA ILE A 63 17.42 13.32 -2.24
C ILE A 63 18.68 14.18 -2.19
N LEU A 64 19.56 14.11 -3.21
CA LEU A 64 20.78 14.92 -3.28
C LEU A 64 20.48 16.42 -3.34
N LYS A 65 19.38 16.81 -4.00
CA LYS A 65 19.00 18.22 -4.17
C LYS A 65 18.32 18.80 -2.94
N THR A 66 17.42 18.04 -2.31
CA THR A 66 16.54 18.54 -1.25
C THR A 66 17.00 18.17 0.16
N GLU A 67 17.97 17.25 0.26
CA GLU A 67 18.43 16.66 1.52
C GLU A 67 17.29 16.21 2.46
N LEU A 68 16.13 15.84 1.88
CA LEU A 68 14.91 15.43 2.58
C LEU A 68 14.37 16.50 3.56
N GLU A 69 14.59 17.79 3.32
CA GLU A 69 14.19 18.87 4.24
C GLU A 69 12.69 18.86 4.59
N ASN A 70 11.84 18.67 3.58
CA ASN A 70 10.36 18.71 3.71
C ASN A 70 9.71 17.31 3.77
N ILE A 71 10.47 16.30 4.20
CA ILE A 71 9.98 14.93 4.33
C ILE A 71 9.99 14.54 5.80
N ASP A 72 8.95 13.84 6.24
CA ASP A 72 8.79 13.34 7.60
C ASP A 72 9.04 11.83 7.69
N VAL A 73 8.67 11.10 6.63
CA VAL A 73 8.86 9.66 6.53
C VAL A 73 9.45 9.29 5.18
N LEU A 74 10.46 8.42 5.18
CA LEU A 74 10.96 7.79 3.95
C LEU A 74 10.52 6.32 3.91
N LEU A 75 9.81 5.95 2.85
CA LEU A 75 9.27 4.61 2.63
C LEU A 75 10.02 3.92 1.49
N PHE A 76 10.48 2.69 1.75
CA PHE A 76 11.17 1.81 0.82
C PHE A 76 10.21 0.71 0.33
N PRO A 77 9.76 0.77 -0.94
CA PRO A 77 8.83 -0.21 -1.50
C PRO A 77 9.52 -1.56 -1.73
N GLY A 78 8.71 -2.61 -1.95
CA GLY A 78 9.21 -3.86 -2.48
C GLY A 78 9.80 -3.68 -3.88
N LEU A 79 11.00 -4.21 -4.07
CA LEU A 79 11.73 -4.28 -5.33
C LEU A 79 11.09 -5.30 -6.28
N GLY A 80 10.87 -4.90 -7.54
CA GLY A 80 10.44 -5.77 -8.63
C GLY A 80 11.56 -6.67 -9.17
N LYS A 81 11.21 -7.53 -10.13
CA LYS A 81 12.18 -8.43 -10.80
C LYS A 81 13.25 -7.61 -11.53
N GLY A 82 14.52 -7.80 -11.15
CA GLY A 82 15.67 -7.13 -11.76
C GLY A 82 16.03 -5.77 -11.15
N GLU A 83 15.31 -5.33 -10.11
CA GLU A 83 15.72 -4.18 -9.30
C GLU A 83 16.79 -4.59 -8.28
N SER A 84 17.76 -3.71 -8.03
CA SER A 84 18.75 -3.90 -6.98
C SER A 84 19.05 -2.60 -6.24
N ASN A 85 19.51 -2.78 -5.02
CA ASN A 85 19.87 -1.74 -4.08
C ASN A 85 21.34 -1.30 -4.18
N ASP A 86 22.13 -1.93 -5.05
CA ASP A 86 23.59 -1.73 -5.11
C ASP A 86 24.00 -0.43 -5.83
N SER A 87 23.03 0.26 -6.42
CA SER A 87 23.22 1.50 -7.17
C SER A 87 23.11 2.77 -6.33
N VAL A 88 22.73 2.68 -5.06
CA VAL A 88 22.52 3.89 -4.22
C VAL A 88 23.85 4.58 -3.91
N ASP A 89 23.93 5.85 -4.28
CA ASP A 89 25.09 6.72 -4.06
C ASP A 89 25.42 6.86 -2.56
N GLU A 90 26.71 6.89 -2.20
CA GLU A 90 27.16 7.01 -0.80
C GLU A 90 26.63 8.27 -0.12
N ARG A 91 26.57 9.40 -0.85
CA ARG A 91 26.04 10.65 -0.29
C ARG A 91 24.53 10.56 -0.06
N VAL A 92 23.79 9.89 -0.94
CA VAL A 92 22.36 9.61 -0.72
C VAL A 92 22.18 8.80 0.55
N ARG A 93 22.99 7.75 0.77
CA ARG A 93 22.95 6.94 1.98
C ARG A 93 23.22 7.75 3.24
N GLU A 94 24.23 8.63 3.23
CA GLU A 94 24.52 9.49 4.37
C GLU A 94 23.40 10.49 4.66
N ILE A 95 22.78 11.07 3.62
CA ILE A 95 21.60 11.94 3.79
C ILE A 95 20.47 11.17 4.50
N ILE A 96 20.17 9.95 4.05
CA ILE A 96 19.12 9.12 4.66
C ILE A 96 19.50 8.72 6.10
N ARG A 97 20.77 8.39 6.37
CA ARG A 97 21.23 8.07 7.73
C ARG A 97 21.06 9.25 8.67
N ARG A 98 21.45 10.46 8.26
CA ARG A 98 21.24 11.68 9.06
C ARG A 98 19.76 12.00 9.26
N PHE A 99 18.94 11.77 8.23
CA PHE A 99 17.49 11.93 8.30
C PHE A 99 16.87 11.11 9.44
N VAL A 100 17.27 9.85 9.59
CA VAL A 100 16.76 8.99 10.68
C VAL A 100 17.45 9.28 12.01
N ILE A 101 18.78 9.13 12.05
CA ILE A 101 19.55 9.09 13.30
C ILE A 101 19.61 10.46 13.96
N VAL A 102 19.88 11.50 13.18
CA VAL A 102 20.17 12.87 13.68
C VAL A 102 18.90 13.72 13.72
N ARG A 103 18.10 13.69 12.65
CA ARG A 103 16.87 14.48 12.52
C ARG A 103 15.65 13.80 13.14
N GLY A 104 15.74 12.52 13.50
CA GLY A 104 14.67 11.79 14.19
C GLY A 104 13.45 11.49 13.33
N LYS A 105 13.61 11.46 12.01
CA LYS A 105 12.52 11.17 11.07
C LYS A 105 12.28 9.66 10.94
N GLY A 106 11.11 9.30 10.45
CA GLY A 106 10.65 7.91 10.38
C GLY A 106 11.06 7.20 9.09
N THR A 107 11.23 5.87 9.14
CA THR A 107 11.36 5.06 7.91
C THR A 107 10.53 3.79 7.94
N ILE A 108 10.03 3.41 6.78
CA ILE A 108 9.26 2.18 6.58
C ILE A 108 9.88 1.35 5.47
N GLY A 109 10.08 0.05 5.68
CA GLY A 109 10.42 -0.91 4.63
C GLY A 109 9.28 -1.89 4.39
N ILE A 110 9.01 -2.21 3.12
CA ILE A 110 8.00 -3.20 2.72
C ILE A 110 8.67 -4.29 1.86
N CYS A 111 8.45 -5.56 2.20
CA CYS A 111 8.99 -6.72 1.51
C CYS A 111 10.52 -6.61 1.30
N SER A 112 11.00 -6.66 0.07
CA SER A 112 12.43 -6.49 -0.28
C SER A 112 12.94 -5.06 -0.08
N GLY A 113 12.07 -4.07 0.14
CA GLY A 113 12.47 -2.72 0.57
C GLY A 113 13.16 -2.71 1.95
N ASN A 114 12.89 -3.73 2.78
CA ASN A 114 13.60 -3.92 4.05
C ASN A 114 15.11 -4.10 3.87
N ASN A 115 15.57 -4.60 2.71
CA ASN A 115 16.99 -4.73 2.38
C ASN A 115 17.74 -3.39 2.47
N MET A 116 17.06 -2.27 2.22
CA MET A 116 17.70 -0.96 2.33
C MET A 116 18.02 -0.57 3.76
N LEU A 117 17.22 -1.06 4.70
CA LEU A 117 17.32 -0.69 6.11
C LEU A 117 18.27 -1.62 6.87
N THR A 118 18.43 -2.87 6.42
CA THR A 118 19.26 -3.90 7.09
C THR A 118 20.76 -3.66 6.95
N THR A 119 21.55 -4.55 7.55
CA THR A 119 22.98 -4.70 7.33
C THR A 119 23.21 -5.94 6.47
N ASN A 120 23.78 -5.77 5.28
CA ASN A 120 24.33 -6.86 4.49
C ASN A 120 25.73 -6.46 4.03
N SER A 121 26.73 -7.31 4.29
CA SER A 121 28.12 -7.09 3.87
C SER A 121 28.32 -7.09 2.35
N GLU A 122 27.37 -7.65 1.60
CA GLU A 122 27.44 -7.75 0.13
C GLU A 122 26.73 -6.60 -0.59
N CYS A 123 25.84 -5.86 0.09
CA CYS A 123 25.06 -4.76 -0.49
C CYS A 123 25.35 -3.42 0.22
N LYS A 124 25.27 -2.31 -0.53
CA LYS A 124 25.37 -0.94 0.00
C LYS A 124 24.11 -0.55 0.78
N THR A 125 23.92 -1.16 1.95
CA THR A 125 22.75 -0.95 2.82
C THR A 125 22.89 0.26 3.74
N LEU A 126 21.79 0.77 4.30
CA LEU A 126 21.80 1.95 5.16
C LEU A 126 22.21 1.64 6.61
N SER A 127 22.21 0.37 7.02
CA SER A 127 22.50 -0.05 8.41
C SER A 127 21.63 0.72 9.43
N LEU A 128 20.34 0.85 9.13
CA LEU A 128 19.33 1.58 9.89
C LEU A 128 18.38 0.62 10.61
N ILE A 129 18.89 -0.48 11.14
CA ILE A 129 18.17 -1.29 12.16
C ILE A 129 19.05 -1.53 13.42
N GLY A 130 20.28 -1.00 13.44
CA GLY A 130 21.10 -0.90 14.66
C GLY A 130 21.74 -2.21 15.14
N PHE A 131 21.99 -3.17 14.26
CA PHE A 131 22.75 -4.42 14.56
C PHE A 131 23.59 -4.85 13.35
N GLU A 132 24.47 -5.83 13.54
CA GLU A 132 25.30 -6.41 12.47
C GLU A 132 24.55 -7.37 11.54
N SER A 133 23.49 -8.06 11.97
CA SER A 133 22.63 -8.83 11.04
C SER A 133 21.22 -9.12 11.57
N ILE A 134 20.19 -8.57 10.92
CA ILE A 134 18.94 -9.28 10.67
C ILE A 134 19.27 -10.02 9.39
N LYS A 135 19.46 -11.34 9.49
CA LYS A 135 19.60 -12.11 8.27
C LYS A 135 18.21 -12.23 7.68
N LEU A 136 18.03 -11.60 6.54
CA LEU A 136 16.92 -11.94 5.69
C LEU A 136 17.19 -13.34 5.16
N VAL A 137 16.54 -14.33 5.74
CA VAL A 137 16.67 -15.71 5.26
C VAL A 137 15.71 -15.83 4.10
N ALA A 138 16.28 -16.09 2.92
CA ALA A 138 15.51 -16.57 1.78
C ALA A 138 15.00 -17.97 2.14
N GLY A 139 13.78 -18.03 2.67
CA GLY A 139 13.06 -19.27 2.86
C GLY A 139 12.32 -19.65 1.58
N ASP A 140 12.26 -20.94 1.29
CA ASP A 140 11.34 -21.56 0.31
C ASP A 140 9.88 -21.59 0.83
N ASP A 141 9.56 -20.78 1.83
CA ASP A 141 8.24 -20.71 2.41
C ASP A 141 7.25 -20.17 1.39
N SER A 142 6.20 -20.97 1.17
CA SER A 142 5.12 -20.73 0.22
C SER A 142 4.62 -19.29 0.30
N LYS A 143 4.55 -18.61 -0.83
CA LYS A 143 3.88 -17.32 -0.99
C LYS A 143 2.39 -17.51 -0.76
N GLY A 144 1.70 -16.50 -0.25
CA GLY A 144 0.28 -16.62 0.03
C GLY A 144 -0.29 -15.50 0.87
N LEU A 145 -1.61 -15.59 1.05
CA LEU A 145 -2.33 -14.85 2.06
C LEU A 145 -2.29 -15.68 3.36
N PHE A 146 -1.57 -15.19 4.37
CA PHE A 146 -1.39 -15.92 5.62
C PHE A 146 -2.08 -15.26 6.79
N LYS A 147 -2.54 -16.09 7.71
CA LYS A 147 -3.06 -15.65 9.00
C LYS A 147 -1.90 -15.12 9.84
N PHE A 148 -2.11 -13.99 10.50
CA PHE A 148 -1.14 -13.41 11.43
C PHE A 148 -1.78 -13.06 12.76
N LYS A 149 -0.94 -12.93 13.78
CA LYS A 149 -1.29 -12.43 15.11
C LYS A 149 -0.34 -11.30 15.51
N LEU A 150 -0.86 -10.37 16.30
CA LEU A 150 -0.06 -9.32 16.90
C LEU A 150 0.52 -9.80 18.24
N THR A 151 1.65 -9.23 18.62
CA THR A 151 2.13 -9.29 20.01
C THR A 151 1.46 -8.19 20.84
N SER A 152 1.67 -8.20 22.16
CA SER A 152 1.16 -7.13 23.03
C SER A 152 1.68 -5.74 22.66
N ASP A 153 2.87 -5.64 22.07
CA ASP A 153 3.38 -4.38 21.52
C ASP A 153 2.73 -4.03 20.18
N GLY A 154 2.40 -5.02 19.34
CA GLY A 154 1.64 -4.80 18.11
C GLY A 154 0.21 -4.32 18.36
N GLU A 155 -0.47 -4.84 19.37
CA GLU A 155 -1.81 -4.38 19.77
C GLU A 155 -1.84 -2.95 20.32
N LYS A 156 -0.68 -2.37 20.65
CA LYS A 156 -0.59 -0.94 20.98
C LYS A 156 -0.59 -0.07 19.72
N ILE A 157 -0.08 -0.59 18.61
CA ILE A 157 0.04 0.12 17.32
C ILE A 157 -1.22 -0.09 16.48
N PHE A 158 -1.78 -1.31 16.52
CA PHE A 158 -3.00 -1.71 15.82
C PHE A 158 -4.06 -2.22 16.81
N PRO A 159 -4.57 -1.36 17.72
CA PRO A 159 -5.56 -1.75 18.71
C PRO A 159 -6.86 -2.29 18.11
N GLU A 160 -7.17 -1.94 16.85
CA GLU A 160 -8.37 -2.40 16.14
C GLU A 160 -8.33 -3.89 15.79
N LEU A 161 -7.13 -4.47 15.76
CA LEU A 161 -6.92 -5.91 15.56
C LEU A 161 -6.87 -6.68 16.87
N ARG A 162 -7.00 -6.00 18.03
CA ARG A 162 -7.04 -6.66 19.33
C ARG A 162 -8.25 -7.59 19.39
N ASN A 163 -8.02 -8.83 19.82
CA ASN A 163 -9.03 -9.90 19.88
C ASN A 163 -9.62 -10.31 18.52
N ILE A 164 -9.09 -9.85 17.39
CA ILE A 164 -9.48 -10.37 16.09
C ILE A 164 -8.73 -11.68 15.85
N GLU A 165 -9.47 -12.80 15.87
CA GLU A 165 -8.88 -14.13 15.74
C GLU A 165 -8.31 -14.39 14.34
N ASN A 166 -8.86 -13.78 13.30
CA ASN A 166 -8.57 -14.07 11.89
C ASN A 166 -8.15 -12.79 11.16
N SER A 167 -6.89 -12.40 11.31
CA SER A 167 -6.28 -11.34 10.51
C SER A 167 -5.37 -11.96 9.46
N PHE A 168 -5.47 -11.51 8.20
CA PHE A 168 -4.70 -12.05 7.09
C PHE A 168 -3.85 -10.98 6.41
N ILE A 169 -2.68 -11.36 5.93
CA ILE A 169 -1.75 -10.47 5.24
C ILE A 169 -1.14 -11.18 4.04
N ASP A 170 -1.05 -10.48 2.91
CA ASP A 170 -0.40 -11.00 1.71
C ASP A 170 1.12 -11.04 1.90
N TYR A 171 1.73 -12.16 1.55
CA TYR A 171 3.16 -12.42 1.71
C TYR A 171 3.71 -13.08 0.45
N HIS A 172 4.68 -12.42 -0.18
CA HIS A 172 5.22 -12.88 -1.48
C HIS A 172 6.45 -13.77 -1.36
N GLY A 173 6.72 -14.28 -0.16
CA GLY A 173 7.83 -15.20 0.11
C GLY A 173 9.21 -14.56 0.03
N GLY A 174 10.24 -15.37 0.28
CA GLY A 174 11.63 -14.99 0.06
C GLY A 174 12.27 -14.12 1.14
N PHE A 175 11.54 -13.70 2.18
CA PHE A 175 12.08 -12.83 3.22
C PHE A 175 11.51 -13.14 4.61
N ASN A 176 12.31 -13.80 5.45
CA ASN A 176 12.07 -13.93 6.87
C ASN A 176 13.11 -13.14 7.68
N PHE A 177 12.71 -12.60 8.82
CA PHE A 177 13.63 -11.93 9.73
C PHE A 177 14.24 -12.94 10.71
N ASP A 178 15.52 -13.25 10.54
CA ASP A 178 16.31 -13.88 11.59
C ASP A 178 16.69 -12.83 12.64
N THR A 179 16.08 -12.93 13.81
CA THR A 179 16.34 -12.05 14.96
C THR A 179 17.27 -12.70 15.99
N THR A 180 17.85 -13.87 15.70
CA THR A 180 18.76 -14.55 16.64
C THR A 180 20.04 -13.73 16.84
N GLY A 181 20.50 -13.63 18.09
CA GLY A 181 21.70 -12.86 18.43
C GLY A 181 21.56 -11.34 18.31
N ASN A 182 20.35 -10.80 18.14
CA ASN A 182 20.14 -9.36 18.12
C ASN A 182 20.41 -8.72 19.49
N ALA A 183 21.30 -7.72 19.53
CA ALA A 183 21.66 -6.97 20.73
C ALA A 183 20.89 -5.64 20.89
N ASN A 184 20.08 -5.23 19.91
CA ASN A 184 19.29 -3.99 19.99
C ASN A 184 18.06 -4.19 20.91
N PRO A 185 18.02 -3.57 22.10
CA PRO A 185 16.94 -3.74 23.06
C PRO A 185 15.61 -3.11 22.62
N ASP A 186 15.65 -2.17 21.66
CA ASP A 186 14.45 -1.48 21.16
C ASP A 186 13.77 -2.24 20.01
N LEU A 187 14.37 -3.33 19.51
CA LEU A 187 13.75 -4.16 18.49
C LEU A 187 12.57 -4.93 19.08
N LYS A 188 11.42 -4.81 18.42
CA LYS A 188 10.19 -5.49 18.81
C LYS A 188 9.59 -6.19 17.61
N ILE A 189 9.37 -7.50 17.74
CA ILE A 189 8.46 -8.23 16.86
C ILE A 189 7.06 -7.87 17.31
N ILE A 190 6.29 -7.27 16.40
CA ILE A 190 4.95 -6.78 16.70
C ILE A 190 3.86 -7.56 15.99
N GLY A 191 4.20 -8.34 14.96
CA GLY A 191 3.30 -9.30 14.35
C GLY A 191 4.02 -10.40 13.61
N GLN A 192 3.40 -11.57 13.59
CA GLN A 192 3.98 -12.81 13.08
C GLN A 192 2.89 -13.74 12.55
N LYS A 193 3.27 -14.66 11.68
CA LYS A 193 2.40 -15.74 11.20
C LYS A 193 1.79 -16.49 12.39
N ALA A 194 0.49 -16.73 12.30
CA ALA A 194 -0.23 -17.55 13.27
C ALA A 194 -0.08 -19.03 12.91
N GLY A 195 -0.07 -19.92 13.91
CA GLY A 195 0.07 -21.36 13.69
C GLY A 195 1.46 -21.91 14.03
N SER A 196 1.84 -22.99 13.35
CA SER A 196 3.02 -23.80 13.65
C SER A 196 4.32 -23.25 13.06
N GLU A 197 5.44 -23.60 13.69
CA GLU A 197 6.82 -23.28 13.31
C GLU A 197 7.17 -23.70 11.86
N PRO A 198 8.10 -22.98 11.19
CA PRO A 198 8.85 -21.82 11.69
C PRO A 198 8.00 -20.54 11.76
N ILE A 199 8.18 -19.76 12.82
CA ILE A 199 7.52 -18.46 12.97
C ILE A 199 8.07 -17.45 11.96
N ASN A 200 7.26 -17.08 10.97
CA ASN A 200 7.56 -15.97 10.06
C ASN A 200 7.16 -14.65 10.71
N HIS A 201 8.13 -13.77 10.94
CA HIS A 201 7.89 -12.43 11.46
C HIS A 201 7.39 -11.51 10.33
N PHE A 202 6.21 -10.92 10.49
CA PHE A 202 5.62 -10.03 9.48
C PHE A 202 5.90 -8.57 9.75
N PHE A 203 5.92 -8.16 11.02
CA PHE A 203 6.07 -6.77 11.39
C PHE A 203 7.09 -6.63 12.52
N ILE A 204 8.08 -5.77 12.30
CA ILE A 204 9.13 -5.44 13.27
C ILE A 204 9.25 -3.93 13.39
N THR A 205 9.45 -3.45 14.61
CA THR A 205 9.73 -2.04 14.89
C THR A 205 11.03 -1.87 15.65
N SER A 206 11.69 -0.73 15.49
CA SER A 206 12.86 -0.34 16.29
C SER A 206 12.99 1.18 16.40
N THR A 207 13.80 1.63 17.36
CA THR A 207 14.22 3.03 17.51
C THR A 207 15.73 3.13 17.28
N ILE A 208 16.18 4.14 16.54
CA ILE A 208 17.59 4.31 16.16
C ILE A 208 17.97 5.78 16.16
N GLY A 209 18.94 6.13 17.00
CA GLY A 209 19.21 7.54 17.29
C GLY A 209 17.93 8.19 17.80
N LYS A 210 17.43 9.20 17.09
CA LYS A 210 16.16 9.87 17.40
C LYS A 210 14.96 9.37 16.57
N GLY A 211 15.20 8.52 15.58
CA GLY A 211 14.20 8.09 14.59
C GLY A 211 13.58 6.75 14.93
N ARG A 212 12.46 6.43 14.25
CA ARG A 212 11.76 5.15 14.37
C ARG A 212 11.73 4.45 13.03
N VAL A 213 11.83 3.12 13.08
CA VAL A 213 11.88 2.25 11.91
C VAL A 213 10.79 1.20 12.02
N PHE A 214 10.05 1.01 10.93
CA PHE A 214 9.05 -0.04 10.80
C PHE A 214 9.39 -0.92 9.60
N LEU A 215 9.39 -2.23 9.79
CA LEU A 215 9.65 -3.22 8.75
C LEU A 215 8.42 -4.11 8.58
N SER A 216 8.00 -4.30 7.34
CA SER A 216 6.91 -5.20 6.96
C SER A 216 7.41 -6.19 5.92
N THR A 217 7.37 -7.49 6.17
CA THR A 217 7.57 -8.51 5.11
C THR A 217 6.28 -8.84 4.38
N GLY A 218 5.13 -8.58 5.00
CA GLY A 218 3.83 -8.61 4.34
C GLY A 218 3.55 -7.34 3.52
N HIS A 219 2.46 -7.39 2.74
CA HIS A 219 2.01 -6.34 1.84
C HIS A 219 0.65 -5.75 2.28
N PRO A 220 0.58 -4.98 3.38
CA PRO A 220 -0.67 -4.35 3.81
C PRO A 220 -1.25 -3.42 2.75
N GLU A 221 -0.41 -2.74 1.97
CA GLU A 221 -0.82 -1.85 0.88
C GLU A 221 -1.61 -2.55 -0.24
N SER A 222 -1.44 -3.88 -0.33
CA SER A 222 -2.04 -4.75 -1.32
C SER A 222 -3.01 -5.78 -0.73
N THR A 223 -3.32 -5.70 0.56
CA THR A 223 -4.22 -6.65 1.24
C THR A 223 -5.55 -5.97 1.56
N PRO A 224 -6.65 -6.29 0.85
CA PRO A 224 -7.98 -5.77 1.17
C PRO A 224 -8.34 -5.94 2.66
N GLY A 225 -8.84 -4.88 3.28
CA GLY A 225 -9.19 -4.85 4.70
C GLY A 225 -8.03 -4.54 5.65
N MET A 226 -6.77 -4.55 5.15
CA MET A 226 -5.57 -4.21 5.91
C MET A 226 -4.80 -3.00 5.36
N ARG A 227 -5.26 -2.38 4.26
CA ARG A 227 -4.58 -1.22 3.63
C ARG A 227 -4.41 -0.04 4.58
N TRP A 228 -5.34 0.16 5.51
CA TRP A 228 -5.29 1.17 6.56
C TRP A 228 -4.08 1.01 7.52
N MET A 229 -3.47 -0.18 7.58
CA MET A 229 -2.28 -0.40 8.41
C MET A 229 -1.11 0.44 7.94
N LEU A 230 -0.98 0.74 6.63
CA LEU A 230 0.13 1.52 6.12
C LEU A 230 0.15 2.98 6.62
N PRO A 231 -0.94 3.77 6.51
CA PRO A 231 -0.95 5.10 7.10
C PRO A 231 -0.85 5.07 8.65
N ARG A 232 -1.32 4.00 9.31
CA ARG A 232 -1.04 3.77 10.75
C ARG A 232 0.45 3.61 11.04
N MET A 233 1.19 2.86 10.22
CA MET A 233 2.65 2.72 10.32
C MET A 233 3.34 4.08 10.17
N VAL A 234 2.87 4.92 9.23
CA VAL A 234 3.39 6.30 9.05
C VAL A 234 3.23 7.12 10.31
N ARG A 235 2.02 7.19 10.89
CA ARG A 235 1.77 7.92 12.14
C ARG A 235 2.64 7.41 13.29
N TRP A 236 2.83 6.09 13.38
CA TRP A 236 3.69 5.49 14.41
C TRP A 236 5.15 5.91 14.28
N VAL A 237 5.73 5.90 13.06
CA VAL A 237 7.15 6.25 12.89
C VAL A 237 7.43 7.74 13.13
N VAL A 238 6.45 8.63 12.91
CA VAL A 238 6.57 10.05 13.27
C VAL A 238 6.20 10.34 14.73
N GLY A 239 5.59 9.38 15.42
CA GLY A 239 5.12 9.53 16.79
C GLY A 239 3.92 10.47 16.94
N HIS A 240 3.10 10.59 15.90
CA HIS A 240 1.85 11.34 15.95
C HIS A 240 0.72 10.46 16.51
N GLU A 241 -0.36 11.10 16.94
CA GLU A 241 -1.58 10.41 17.36
C GLU A 241 -2.18 9.58 16.21
N PHE A 242 -2.80 8.47 16.58
CA PHE A 242 -3.45 7.57 15.64
C PHE A 242 -4.83 8.12 15.27
N GLY A 243 -5.05 8.35 13.97
CA GLY A 243 -6.39 8.57 13.45
C GLY A 243 -7.24 7.31 13.57
N LEU A 244 -8.55 7.52 13.74
CA LEU A 244 -9.54 6.44 13.65
C LEU A 244 -9.83 6.17 12.18
N TYR A 245 -10.01 4.90 11.84
CA TYR A 245 -10.42 4.51 10.49
C TYR A 245 -11.82 3.92 10.53
N GLU A 246 -12.66 4.31 9.58
CA GLU A 246 -14.03 3.83 9.48
C GLU A 246 -14.09 2.36 9.03
N ALA A 247 -15.21 1.70 9.32
CA ALA A 247 -15.43 0.29 9.02
C ALA A 247 -15.44 -0.05 7.53
N ASN A 248 -15.50 0.95 6.64
CA ASN A 248 -15.40 0.74 5.20
C ASN A 248 -13.96 0.47 4.70
N VAL A 249 -12.93 0.84 5.47
CA VAL A 249 -11.51 0.49 5.22
C VAL A 249 -10.96 -0.48 6.25
N LEU A 250 -11.47 -0.43 7.49
CA LEU A 250 -11.10 -1.34 8.56
C LEU A 250 -11.92 -2.63 8.47
N ARG A 251 -11.49 -3.56 7.62
CA ARG A 251 -12.23 -4.81 7.33
C ARG A 251 -11.37 -6.04 7.59
N PRO A 252 -10.90 -6.28 8.84
CA PRO A 252 -9.98 -7.37 9.12
C PRO A 252 -10.59 -8.75 8.84
N ASP A 253 -11.91 -8.83 8.87
CA ASP A 253 -12.73 -10.00 8.56
C ASP A 253 -12.96 -10.25 7.06
N TYR A 254 -12.36 -9.46 6.16
CA TYR A 254 -12.54 -9.58 4.71
C TYR A 254 -12.17 -10.97 4.19
N PHE A 255 -11.05 -11.51 4.67
CA PHE A 255 -10.63 -12.88 4.40
C PHE A 255 -11.01 -13.79 5.56
N LYS A 256 -11.34 -15.05 5.23
CA LYS A 256 -11.71 -16.08 6.21
C LYS A 256 -10.71 -17.23 6.29
N ASP A 257 -9.96 -17.45 5.21
CA ASP A 257 -9.06 -18.58 5.06
C ASP A 257 -7.72 -18.13 4.46
N GLU A 258 -6.66 -18.88 4.76
CA GLU A 258 -5.37 -18.71 4.12
C GLU A 258 -5.44 -19.13 2.64
N ILE A 259 -4.63 -18.49 1.79
CA ILE A 259 -4.52 -18.83 0.37
C ILE A 259 -3.06 -19.08 0.04
N ASN A 260 -2.73 -20.32 -0.34
CA ASN A 260 -1.36 -20.68 -0.75
C ASN A 260 -1.19 -20.46 -2.26
N TYR A 261 -0.22 -19.64 -2.65
CA TYR A 261 0.10 -19.36 -4.05
C TYR A 261 0.99 -20.46 -4.64
N THR A 262 0.38 -21.60 -4.93
CA THR A 262 1.02 -22.72 -5.63
C THR A 262 1.11 -22.47 -7.14
N ASP A 263 1.92 -23.26 -7.86
CA ASP A 263 1.92 -23.22 -9.34
C ASP A 263 0.53 -23.51 -9.93
N LYS A 264 -0.23 -24.41 -9.28
CA LYS A 264 -1.63 -24.69 -9.65
C LYS A 264 -2.52 -23.47 -9.48
N TYR A 265 -2.35 -22.73 -8.37
CA TYR A 265 -3.06 -21.49 -8.13
C TYR A 265 -2.78 -20.47 -9.24
N PHE A 266 -1.51 -20.23 -9.58
CA PHE A 266 -1.15 -19.28 -10.65
C PHE A 266 -1.62 -19.74 -12.03
N THR A 267 -1.55 -21.04 -12.33
CA THR A 267 -2.08 -21.58 -13.60
C THR A 267 -3.58 -21.33 -13.73
N GLN A 268 -4.34 -21.54 -12.65
CA GLN A 268 -5.77 -21.25 -12.62
C GLN A 268 -6.04 -19.74 -12.73
N PHE A 269 -5.29 -18.93 -11.99
CA PHE A 269 -5.40 -17.47 -12.04
C PHE A 269 -5.16 -16.93 -13.45
N ASP A 270 -4.08 -17.35 -14.11
CA ASP A 270 -3.73 -16.94 -15.47
C ASP A 270 -4.82 -17.35 -16.48
N SER A 271 -5.39 -18.55 -16.32
CA SER A 271 -6.52 -18.99 -17.15
C SER A 271 -7.73 -18.07 -16.99
N LEU A 272 -8.06 -17.63 -15.77
CA LEU A 272 -9.14 -16.68 -15.52
C LEU A 272 -8.83 -15.29 -16.08
N ILE A 273 -7.58 -14.82 -15.98
CA ILE A 273 -7.14 -13.54 -16.57
C ILE A 273 -7.28 -13.55 -18.10
N ILE A 274 -6.96 -14.69 -18.75
CA ILE A 274 -7.18 -14.86 -20.18
C ILE A 274 -8.68 -14.82 -20.51
N GLN A 275 -9.51 -15.52 -19.72
CA GLN A 275 -10.97 -15.58 -19.88
C GLN A 275 -11.65 -14.20 -19.76
N LEU A 276 -11.05 -13.22 -19.09
CA LEU A 276 -11.56 -11.83 -19.08
C LEU A 276 -11.59 -11.17 -20.47
N ASN A 277 -10.92 -11.74 -21.48
CA ASN A 277 -10.93 -11.23 -22.86
C ASN A 277 -11.83 -12.07 -23.79
N ASP A 278 -12.69 -12.94 -23.24
CA ASP A 278 -13.66 -13.72 -24.04
C ASP A 278 -14.64 -12.80 -24.81
N LYS A 279 -15.30 -13.36 -25.81
CA LYS A 279 -16.36 -12.66 -26.57
C LYS A 279 -17.73 -12.77 -25.89
N LYS A 280 -17.94 -13.79 -25.05
CA LYS A 280 -19.20 -14.05 -24.36
C LYS A 280 -19.22 -13.36 -23.00
N THR A 281 -20.25 -12.56 -22.77
CA THR A 281 -20.46 -11.84 -21.50
C THR A 281 -20.47 -12.79 -20.30
N ASP A 282 -21.19 -13.91 -20.38
CA ASP A 282 -21.28 -14.89 -19.29
C ASP A 282 -19.92 -15.46 -18.87
N ASN A 283 -19.04 -15.73 -19.85
CA ASN A 283 -17.69 -16.23 -19.57
C ASN A 283 -16.85 -15.19 -18.84
N ILE A 284 -16.97 -13.92 -19.20
CA ILE A 284 -16.27 -12.83 -18.50
C ILE A 284 -16.80 -12.71 -17.08
N LEU A 285 -18.12 -12.68 -16.89
CA LEU A 285 -18.74 -12.54 -15.57
C LEU A 285 -18.37 -13.70 -14.63
N ASP A 286 -18.36 -14.93 -15.13
CA ASP A 286 -17.89 -16.11 -14.42
C ASP A 286 -16.43 -15.97 -13.99
N ALA A 287 -15.56 -15.49 -14.88
CA ALA A 287 -14.16 -15.24 -14.53
C ALA A 287 -14.00 -14.16 -13.44
N ILE A 288 -14.75 -13.05 -13.51
CA ILE A 288 -14.71 -12.01 -12.47
C ILE A 288 -15.14 -12.59 -11.11
N ASN A 289 -16.17 -13.44 -11.07
CA ASN A 289 -16.63 -14.07 -9.84
C ASN A 289 -15.58 -15.02 -9.25
N LYS A 290 -14.97 -15.88 -10.07
CA LYS A 290 -13.92 -16.79 -9.61
C LYS A 290 -12.67 -16.05 -9.13
N LEU A 291 -12.31 -14.94 -9.79
CA LEU A 291 -11.22 -14.07 -9.35
C LEU A 291 -11.56 -13.35 -8.02
N GLN A 292 -12.83 -13.08 -7.74
CA GLN A 292 -13.24 -12.48 -6.45
C GLN A 292 -12.96 -13.45 -5.28
N GLU A 293 -13.21 -14.74 -5.52
CA GLU A 293 -13.08 -15.81 -4.52
C GLU A 293 -11.62 -16.23 -4.29
N ASN A 294 -10.76 -16.13 -5.30
CA ASN A 294 -9.38 -16.64 -5.29
C ASN A 294 -8.35 -15.48 -5.22
N TYR A 295 -8.34 -14.76 -4.10
CA TYR A 295 -7.51 -13.57 -3.81
C TYR A 295 -7.65 -12.39 -4.81
N PRO A 296 -8.55 -11.45 -4.53
CA PRO A 296 -9.06 -10.55 -5.55
C PRO A 296 -8.20 -9.29 -5.78
N TRP A 297 -7.12 -9.07 -5.03
CA TRP A 297 -6.28 -7.91 -5.28
C TRP A 297 -5.46 -8.04 -6.58
N LEU A 298 -4.90 -9.22 -6.86
CA LEU A 298 -4.01 -9.43 -8.01
C LEU A 298 -4.67 -9.13 -9.36
N ALA A 299 -5.98 -9.32 -9.48
CA ALA A 299 -6.69 -9.07 -10.73
C ALA A 299 -7.25 -7.64 -10.84
N ALA A 300 -7.19 -6.83 -9.78
CA ALA A 300 -7.87 -5.54 -9.72
C ALA A 300 -7.49 -4.59 -10.88
N GLU A 301 -6.21 -4.53 -11.27
CA GLU A 301 -5.79 -3.71 -12.41
C GLU A 301 -6.42 -4.18 -13.73
N LYS A 302 -6.42 -5.50 -13.97
CA LYS A 302 -7.02 -6.08 -15.17
C LYS A 302 -8.54 -5.88 -15.19
N ILE A 303 -9.19 -6.01 -14.03
CA ILE A 303 -10.62 -5.75 -13.85
C ILE A 303 -10.96 -4.27 -14.08
N SER A 304 -10.12 -3.34 -13.63
CA SER A 304 -10.29 -1.91 -13.90
C SER A 304 -10.33 -1.61 -15.42
N GLY A 305 -9.55 -2.34 -16.21
CA GLY A 305 -9.60 -2.26 -17.67
C GLY A 305 -10.98 -2.56 -18.27
N LEU A 306 -11.80 -3.40 -17.63
CA LEU A 306 -13.12 -3.78 -18.10
C LEU A 306 -14.16 -2.65 -17.97
N LEU A 307 -13.90 -1.65 -17.12
CA LEU A 307 -14.75 -0.46 -17.00
C LEU A 307 -14.88 0.29 -18.34
N LYS A 308 -13.88 0.17 -19.23
CA LYS A 308 -13.85 0.83 -20.54
C LYS A 308 -14.64 0.06 -21.61
N GLY A 309 -15.13 -1.15 -21.30
CA GLY A 309 -15.88 -2.01 -22.20
C GLY A 309 -17.28 -1.49 -22.54
N LYS A 310 -17.89 -2.02 -23.62
CA LYS A 310 -19.23 -1.61 -24.08
C LYS A 310 -20.38 -2.26 -23.31
N ASP A 311 -20.16 -3.44 -22.75
CA ASP A 311 -21.18 -4.18 -22.00
C ASP A 311 -21.39 -3.57 -20.60
N SER A 312 -22.62 -3.16 -20.29
CA SER A 312 -22.94 -2.58 -18.96
C SER A 312 -22.85 -3.57 -17.81
N GLU A 313 -23.19 -4.83 -18.05
CA GLU A 313 -23.22 -5.83 -16.98
C GLU A 313 -21.80 -6.11 -16.50
N ILE A 314 -20.86 -6.23 -17.45
CA ILE A 314 -19.43 -6.33 -17.16
C ILE A 314 -18.94 -5.09 -16.42
N ARG A 315 -19.30 -3.88 -16.88
CA ARG A 315 -18.87 -2.63 -16.20
C ARG A 315 -19.37 -2.56 -14.76
N ILE A 316 -20.64 -2.89 -14.52
CA ILE A 316 -21.24 -2.89 -13.17
C ILE A 316 -20.53 -3.91 -12.29
N ARG A 317 -20.30 -5.13 -12.80
CA ARG A 317 -19.65 -6.18 -12.03
C ARG A 317 -18.18 -5.87 -11.72
N ALA A 318 -17.47 -5.25 -12.67
CA ALA A 318 -16.11 -4.74 -12.47
C ALA A 318 -16.08 -3.59 -11.44
N ALA A 319 -17.00 -2.63 -11.52
CA ALA A 319 -17.10 -1.55 -10.53
C ALA A 319 -17.36 -2.10 -9.12
N LYS A 320 -18.26 -3.08 -9.00
CA LYS A 320 -18.52 -3.79 -7.74
C LYS A 320 -17.25 -4.44 -7.20
N TYR A 321 -16.56 -5.24 -8.03
CA TYR A 321 -15.30 -5.91 -7.69
C TYR A 321 -14.29 -4.92 -7.09
N LEU A 322 -14.04 -3.82 -7.80
CA LEU A 322 -13.05 -2.82 -7.43
C LEU A 322 -13.41 -2.13 -6.11
N SER A 323 -14.70 -1.83 -5.89
CA SER A 323 -15.16 -1.29 -4.61
C SER A 323 -15.00 -2.30 -3.46
N GLU A 324 -15.29 -3.57 -3.70
CA GLU A 324 -15.23 -4.61 -2.66
C GLU A 324 -13.80 -4.89 -2.23
N VAL A 325 -12.82 -4.80 -3.14
CA VAL A 325 -11.39 -4.99 -2.82
C VAL A 325 -10.66 -3.70 -2.42
N GLU A 326 -11.37 -2.57 -2.24
CA GLU A 326 -10.78 -1.26 -1.95
C GLU A 326 -9.83 -0.72 -3.04
N TYR A 327 -10.03 -1.02 -4.33
CA TYR A 327 -9.12 -0.55 -5.39
C TYR A 327 -9.34 0.92 -5.76
N THR A 328 -8.94 1.84 -4.89
CA THR A 328 -9.16 3.30 -5.01
C THR A 328 -8.48 3.92 -6.25
N ALA A 329 -7.48 3.25 -6.83
CA ALA A 329 -6.90 3.64 -8.13
C ALA A 329 -7.91 3.63 -9.29
N ALA A 330 -9.07 2.99 -9.13
CA ALA A 330 -10.13 2.97 -10.13
C ALA A 330 -11.08 4.17 -10.09
N ILE A 331 -10.96 5.08 -9.11
CA ILE A 331 -11.86 6.25 -8.95
C ILE A 331 -11.96 7.05 -10.26
N ASP A 332 -10.83 7.52 -10.80
CA ASP A 332 -10.80 8.30 -12.05
C ASP A 332 -11.40 7.55 -13.25
N ASP A 333 -11.16 6.24 -13.33
CA ASP A 333 -11.70 5.41 -14.41
C ASP A 333 -13.22 5.26 -14.27
N LEU A 334 -13.74 5.12 -13.04
CA LEU A 334 -15.18 5.09 -12.74
C LEU A 334 -15.86 6.43 -13.04
N GLU A 335 -15.27 7.55 -12.63
CA GLU A 335 -15.79 8.90 -12.93
C GLU A 335 -15.95 9.10 -14.45
N LYS A 336 -14.91 8.76 -15.22
CA LYS A 336 -14.93 8.87 -16.69
C LYS A 336 -16.03 8.02 -17.32
N VAL A 337 -16.28 6.82 -16.78
CA VAL A 337 -17.32 5.92 -17.27
C VAL A 337 -18.72 6.44 -16.89
N ILE A 338 -18.91 6.90 -15.65
CA ILE A 338 -20.17 7.49 -15.16
C ILE A 338 -20.55 8.74 -15.97
N HIS A 339 -19.56 9.57 -16.31
CA HIS A 339 -19.77 10.76 -17.13
C HIS A 339 -20.33 10.40 -18.52
N LYS A 340 -19.86 9.30 -19.12
CA LYS A 340 -20.25 8.84 -20.46
C LYS A 340 -21.53 7.98 -20.48
N GLU A 341 -21.93 7.40 -19.34
CA GLU A 341 -23.12 6.54 -19.28
C GLU A 341 -24.42 7.35 -19.40
N ARG A 342 -25.27 6.93 -20.36
CA ARG A 342 -26.54 7.60 -20.68
C ARG A 342 -27.73 6.96 -19.97
N ARG A 343 -27.64 5.67 -19.62
CA ARG A 343 -28.72 4.94 -18.95
C ARG A 343 -28.69 5.25 -17.46
N LYS A 344 -29.70 5.99 -17.00
CA LYS A 344 -29.84 6.42 -15.59
C LYS A 344 -29.61 5.29 -14.58
N LYS A 345 -30.30 4.15 -14.74
CA LYS A 345 -30.16 3.00 -13.83
C LYS A 345 -28.72 2.50 -13.70
N ILE A 346 -28.00 2.38 -14.82
CA ILE A 346 -26.60 1.91 -14.83
C ILE A 346 -25.69 2.97 -14.20
N LYS A 347 -25.92 4.23 -14.54
CA LYS A 347 -25.18 5.37 -13.99
C LYS A 347 -25.31 5.44 -12.45
N ASP A 348 -26.51 5.26 -11.93
CA ASP A 348 -26.78 5.30 -10.49
C ASP A 348 -26.09 4.13 -9.76
N GLN A 349 -26.08 2.93 -10.34
CA GLN A 349 -25.32 1.79 -9.79
C GLN A 349 -23.81 2.04 -9.76
N LEU A 350 -23.24 2.57 -10.84
CA LEU A 350 -21.81 2.90 -10.90
C LEU A 350 -21.44 3.99 -9.89
N LYS A 351 -22.30 5.00 -9.70
CA LYS A 351 -22.12 6.04 -8.68
C LYS A 351 -22.05 5.49 -7.27
N ASN A 352 -22.82 4.46 -6.94
CA ASN A 352 -22.76 3.84 -5.61
C ASN A 352 -21.39 3.21 -5.34
N TYR A 353 -20.80 2.54 -6.34
CA TYR A 353 -19.47 1.95 -6.21
C TYR A 353 -18.35 2.99 -6.20
N LEU A 354 -18.50 4.07 -6.98
CA LEU A 354 -17.61 5.23 -6.90
C LEU A 354 -17.64 5.84 -5.50
N PHE A 355 -18.84 6.15 -5.00
CA PHE A 355 -19.02 6.71 -3.66
C PHE A 355 -18.40 5.82 -2.57
N ALA A 356 -18.56 4.49 -2.69
CA ALA A 356 -17.94 3.56 -1.75
C ALA A 356 -16.40 3.68 -1.72
N LEU A 357 -15.75 3.86 -2.88
CA LEU A 357 -14.29 4.08 -2.96
C LEU A 357 -13.88 5.48 -2.50
N GLU A 358 -14.65 6.51 -2.83
CA GLU A 358 -14.38 7.89 -2.39
C GLU A 358 -14.43 8.02 -0.86
N MET A 359 -15.36 7.32 -0.21
CA MET A 359 -15.45 7.30 1.25
C MET A 359 -14.28 6.57 1.95
N MET A 360 -13.45 5.83 1.20
CA MET A 360 -12.28 5.13 1.75
C MET A 360 -11.03 6.01 1.80
N ILE A 361 -11.00 7.09 1.02
CA ILE A 361 -9.85 7.99 0.95
C ILE A 361 -10.10 9.24 1.80
N GLU A 362 -9.00 9.91 2.16
CA GLU A 362 -9.00 11.19 2.85
C GLU A 362 -9.74 11.18 4.21
N GLN A 363 -9.81 10.03 4.87
CA GLN A 363 -10.23 9.94 6.28
C GLN A 363 -9.23 10.67 7.16
N ASN A 364 -9.65 11.22 8.30
CA ASN A 364 -8.78 12.04 9.16
C ASN A 364 -8.17 13.28 8.46
N SER A 365 -8.78 13.77 7.37
CA SER A 365 -8.45 15.09 6.80
C SER A 365 -8.80 16.18 7.80
N SER A 366 -7.82 16.66 8.56
CA SER A 366 -7.97 17.73 9.58
C SER A 366 -9.09 17.45 10.58
N MET A 367 -8.73 16.89 11.74
CA MET A 367 -9.53 17.13 12.95
C MET A 367 -9.43 18.63 13.24
N GLU A 368 -10.53 19.37 13.05
CA GLU A 368 -10.66 20.74 13.55
C GLU A 368 -10.62 20.80 15.08
#